data_AF-A0A2T0PPM6-F1
#
_entry.id   AF-A0A2T0PPM6-F1
#
_cell.length_a   1.000
_cell.length_b   1.000
_cell.length_c   1.000
_cell.angle_alpha   90.00
_cell.angle_beta   90.00
_cell.angle_gamma   90.00
#
_symmetry.space_group_name_H-M   'P 1'
#
loop_
_entity.id
_entity.type
_entity.pdbx_description
1 polymer ?
#
loop_
_entity_poly.entity_id
_entity_poly.type
_entity_poly.pdbx_seq_one_letter_code
_entity_poly.pdbx_strand_id
1 'polypeptide(L)'
;MTQLSYYEPDDEAWSWWGRPPAAEEEEPPADDVHSVRWGYNILDIDRLARLAVRRSLFAHVGSFIDRYTAARDGVIDALYAAQERPTPRDLVTGGWRAMAVAEQAATRLYGRTSKGETRPSYVAYWDASSTVTGSHESGVVDRMALWQIWPTLTDGDRDVLLGLAMLQDREDMDLAAALGVTPAGLKDKLVRARSRFAALWYEGETPRRHKRGRNRVRIPLDNRGRPRITESQLEEMRARRAEGALLKEIAAEYGISTHTASALLRGKSRPAPDPRPGADGEAA
;
A
#
# COMPACT_ATOMS: atom_id res chain seq x y z
N MET A 1 -20.79 -10.26 -6.78
CA MET A 1 -19.62 -10.95 -7.39
C MET A 1 -18.63 -11.24 -6.29
N THR A 2 -18.70 -12.44 -5.73
CA THR A 2 -17.80 -12.94 -4.69
C THR A 2 -16.60 -13.57 -5.38
N GLN A 3 -15.44 -12.93 -5.27
CA GLN A 3 -14.17 -13.45 -5.77
C GLN A 3 -13.77 -14.62 -4.86
N LEU A 4 -13.81 -15.86 -5.36
CA LEU A 4 -13.22 -17.01 -4.67
C LEU A 4 -11.70 -16.78 -4.57
N SER A 5 -11.21 -16.42 -3.39
CA SER A 5 -9.79 -16.51 -3.05
C SER A 5 -9.45 -17.98 -2.82
N TYR A 6 -8.79 -18.62 -3.78
CA TYR A 6 -8.51 -20.06 -3.77
C TYR A 6 -7.38 -20.50 -2.83
N TYR A 7 -6.83 -19.61 -1.99
CA TYR A 7 -5.71 -19.94 -1.11
C TYR A 7 -5.81 -19.19 0.22
N GLU A 8 -6.16 -19.91 1.28
CA GLU A 8 -5.95 -19.44 2.66
C GLU A 8 -4.45 -19.61 3.02
N PRO A 9 -3.81 -18.62 3.69
CA PRO A 9 -2.36 -18.61 3.85
C PRO A 9 -1.82 -19.52 4.96
N ASP A 10 -2.67 -20.16 5.76
CA ASP A 10 -2.28 -20.73 7.05
C ASP A 10 -2.39 -22.26 7.17
N ASP A 11 -2.61 -22.99 6.07
CA ASP A 11 -2.80 -24.45 6.13
C ASP A 11 -1.52 -25.29 5.96
N GLU A 12 -1.44 -26.32 6.79
CA GLU A 12 -0.38 -27.32 7.03
C GLU A 12 0.19 -28.06 5.79
N ALA A 13 -0.36 -27.83 4.60
CA ALA A 13 0.06 -28.44 3.32
C ALA A 13 1.54 -28.14 2.96
N TRP A 14 2.13 -27.10 3.55
CA TRP A 14 3.50 -26.68 3.30
C TRP A 14 4.55 -27.38 4.19
N SER A 15 4.12 -28.07 5.25
CA SER A 15 5.02 -28.73 6.21
C SER A 15 5.81 -29.90 5.61
N TRP A 16 5.25 -30.61 4.61
CA TRP A 16 5.93 -31.73 3.94
C TRP A 16 7.11 -31.27 3.05
N TRP A 17 7.11 -30.03 2.57
CA TRP A 17 8.20 -29.47 1.76
C TRP A 17 9.44 -29.11 2.61
N GLY A 18 9.25 -28.86 3.90
CA GLY A 18 10.31 -28.49 4.86
C GLY A 18 10.90 -29.65 5.64
N ARG A 19 10.30 -30.85 5.59
CA ARG A 19 10.82 -32.03 6.30
C ARG A 19 12.11 -32.49 5.60
N PRO A 20 13.26 -32.57 6.30
CA PRO A 20 14.43 -33.22 5.72
C PRO A 20 14.02 -34.66 5.38
N PRO A 21 14.38 -35.18 4.19
CA PRO A 21 14.19 -36.60 3.93
C PRO A 21 14.91 -37.34 5.06
N ALA A 22 14.19 -38.18 5.78
CA ALA A 22 14.81 -39.08 6.72
C ALA A 22 15.93 -39.81 5.95
N ALA A 23 17.08 -40.00 6.59
CA ALA A 23 18.20 -40.76 6.05
C ALA A 23 17.83 -42.26 6.01
N GLU A 24 16.69 -42.59 5.41
CA GLU A 24 16.26 -43.94 5.11
C GLU A 24 17.12 -44.43 3.94
N GLU A 25 17.74 -45.58 4.17
CA GLU A 25 18.61 -46.29 3.25
C GLU A 25 17.88 -46.47 1.91
N GLU A 26 18.32 -45.73 0.88
CA GLU A 26 17.59 -45.57 -0.37
C GLU A 26 17.74 -46.81 -1.26
N GLU A 27 16.81 -47.75 -1.15
CA GLU A 27 16.56 -48.72 -2.21
C GLU A 27 16.17 -47.94 -3.50
N PRO A 28 16.70 -48.32 -4.67
CA PRO A 28 16.28 -47.72 -5.93
C PRO A 28 14.76 -47.92 -6.08
N PRO A 29 13.99 -46.87 -6.42
CA PRO A 29 12.55 -46.98 -6.55
C PRO A 29 12.23 -48.11 -7.53
N ALA A 30 11.29 -48.99 -7.15
CA ALA A 30 10.79 -50.05 -8.00
C ALA A 30 10.47 -49.49 -9.40
N ASP A 31 10.67 -50.30 -10.46
CA ASP A 31 10.39 -49.96 -11.86
C ASP A 31 8.93 -49.46 -12.01
N ASP A 32 8.73 -48.16 -11.77
CA ASP A 32 7.44 -47.50 -11.83
C ASP A 32 7.25 -46.92 -13.24
N VAL A 33 5.99 -46.94 -13.68
CA VAL A 33 5.45 -46.75 -15.04
C VAL A 33 5.77 -45.37 -15.68
N HIS A 34 6.64 -44.57 -15.08
CA HIS A 34 6.95 -43.20 -15.50
C HIS A 34 8.45 -42.98 -15.74
N SER A 35 9.12 -43.97 -16.34
CA SER A 35 10.47 -43.81 -16.87
C SER A 35 10.47 -42.75 -17.98
N VAL A 36 11.27 -41.71 -17.78
CA VAL A 36 11.61 -40.65 -18.73
C VAL A 36 12.91 -41.06 -19.45
N ARG A 37 13.47 -40.16 -20.27
CA ARG A 37 14.71 -40.37 -21.02
C ARG A 37 15.87 -40.81 -20.11
N TRP A 38 16.71 -41.71 -20.63
CA TRP A 38 17.92 -42.20 -19.97
C TRP A 38 17.72 -42.98 -18.67
N GLY A 39 16.52 -43.54 -18.45
CA GLY A 39 16.20 -44.36 -17.29
C GLY A 39 16.03 -43.56 -16.00
N TYR A 40 15.85 -42.24 -16.10
CA TYR A 40 15.38 -41.41 -15.00
C TYR A 40 13.87 -41.50 -14.90
N ASN A 41 13.29 -41.33 -13.72
CA ASN A 41 11.84 -41.19 -13.54
C ASN A 41 11.47 -39.77 -13.05
N ILE A 42 10.17 -39.49 -12.90
CA ILE A 42 9.68 -38.18 -12.43
C ILE A 42 10.17 -37.86 -11.01
N LEU A 43 10.27 -38.87 -10.13
CA LEU A 43 10.76 -38.68 -8.77
C LEU A 43 12.24 -38.28 -8.74
N ASP A 44 13.06 -38.82 -9.65
CA ASP A 44 14.45 -38.41 -9.81
C ASP A 44 14.55 -36.95 -10.23
N ILE A 45 13.72 -36.51 -11.17
CA ILE A 45 13.67 -35.11 -11.63
C ILE A 45 13.32 -34.18 -10.46
N ASP A 46 12.28 -34.52 -9.69
CA ASP A 46 11.86 -33.70 -8.55
C ASP A 46 12.90 -33.69 -7.44
N ARG A 47 13.55 -34.82 -7.17
CA ARG A 47 14.66 -34.94 -6.22
C ARG A 47 15.83 -34.07 -6.64
N LEU A 48 16.24 -34.11 -7.90
CA LEU A 48 17.34 -33.33 -8.44
C LEU A 48 17.02 -31.83 -8.45
N ALA A 49 15.78 -31.44 -8.77
CA ALA A 49 15.33 -30.05 -8.71
C ALA A 49 15.39 -29.52 -7.27
N ARG A 50 14.88 -30.28 -6.28
CA ARG A 50 14.98 -29.91 -4.86
C ARG A 50 16.44 -29.82 -4.40
N LEU A 51 17.30 -30.74 -4.85
CA LEU A 51 18.73 -30.71 -4.56
C LEU A 51 19.39 -29.45 -5.15
N ALA A 52 19.03 -29.08 -6.37
CA ALA A 52 19.50 -27.86 -7.02
C ALA A 52 19.10 -26.61 -6.22
N VAL A 53 17.83 -26.50 -5.81
CA VAL A 53 17.34 -25.37 -4.99
C VAL A 53 18.07 -25.30 -3.65
N ARG A 54 18.24 -26.44 -2.95
CA ARG A 54 18.88 -26.49 -1.62
C ARG A 54 20.37 -26.15 -1.67
N ARG A 55 21.07 -26.53 -2.74
CA ARG A 55 22.52 -26.26 -2.92
C ARG A 55 22.81 -24.98 -3.68
N SER A 56 21.78 -24.26 -4.12
CA SER A 56 21.95 -22.97 -4.77
C SER A 56 22.56 -21.97 -3.78
N LEU A 57 23.65 -21.34 -4.19
CA LEU A 57 24.29 -20.25 -3.45
C LEU A 57 23.70 -18.88 -3.81
N PHE A 58 22.77 -18.83 -4.77
CA PHE A 58 22.13 -17.58 -5.19
C PHE A 58 21.17 -17.09 -4.11
N ALA A 59 21.23 -15.78 -3.85
CA ALA A 59 20.41 -15.10 -2.84
C ALA A 59 18.91 -15.34 -3.09
N HIS A 60 18.13 -15.28 -2.01
CA HIS A 60 16.70 -15.66 -1.91
C HIS A 60 15.72 -14.77 -2.72
N VAL A 61 16.03 -14.44 -3.97
CA VAL A 61 15.15 -13.64 -4.83
C VAL A 61 14.08 -14.56 -5.41
N GLY A 62 12.87 -14.44 -4.86
CA GLY A 62 11.70 -15.20 -5.29
C GLY A 62 11.27 -16.28 -4.28
N SER A 63 10.04 -16.78 -4.45
CA SER A 63 9.52 -17.82 -3.57
C SER A 63 10.29 -19.13 -3.76
N PHE A 64 10.22 -20.03 -2.78
CA PHE A 64 10.74 -21.39 -2.96
C PHE A 64 10.10 -22.09 -4.18
N ILE A 65 8.81 -21.86 -4.41
CA ILE A 65 8.03 -22.47 -5.49
C ILE A 65 8.58 -22.02 -6.85
N ASP A 66 8.84 -20.72 -7.03
CA ASP A 66 9.37 -20.19 -8.29
C ASP A 66 10.73 -20.80 -8.61
N ARG A 67 11.60 -20.90 -7.59
CA ARG A 67 12.94 -21.49 -7.73
C ARG A 67 12.87 -22.98 -8.04
N TYR A 68 12.00 -23.71 -7.36
CA TYR A 68 11.77 -25.13 -7.63
C TYR A 68 11.23 -25.37 -9.04
N THR A 69 10.26 -24.57 -9.47
CA THR A 69 9.68 -24.66 -10.83
C THR A 69 10.76 -24.41 -11.89
N ALA A 70 11.52 -23.32 -11.77
CA ALA A 70 12.62 -23.02 -12.68
C ALA A 70 13.73 -24.09 -12.65
N ALA A 71 14.09 -24.61 -11.48
CA ALA A 71 15.09 -25.67 -11.35
C ALA A 71 14.61 -26.98 -11.99
N ARG A 72 13.34 -27.34 -11.80
CA ARG A 72 12.71 -28.53 -12.38
C ARG A 72 12.70 -28.45 -13.90
N ASP A 73 12.27 -27.31 -14.45
CA ASP A 73 12.27 -27.10 -15.90
C ASP A 73 13.70 -27.17 -16.47
N GLY A 74 14.68 -26.56 -15.79
CA GLY A 74 16.09 -26.66 -16.17
C GLY A 74 16.69 -28.07 -16.11
N VAL A 75 16.26 -28.90 -15.16
CA VAL A 75 16.64 -30.32 -15.08
C VAL A 75 16.04 -31.07 -16.27
N ILE A 76 14.78 -30.84 -16.60
CA ILE A 76 14.09 -31.46 -17.74
C ILE A 76 14.79 -31.05 -19.05
N ASP A 77 15.05 -29.77 -19.25
CA ASP A 77 15.73 -29.26 -20.45
C ASP A 77 17.12 -29.88 -20.59
N ALA A 78 17.91 -29.94 -19.51
CA ALA A 78 19.22 -30.58 -19.53
C ALA A 78 19.14 -32.08 -19.85
N LEU A 79 18.12 -32.78 -19.34
CA LEU A 79 17.89 -34.20 -19.61
C LEU A 79 17.59 -34.46 -21.09
N TYR A 80 16.75 -33.62 -21.71
CA TYR A 80 16.34 -33.78 -23.10
C TYR A 80 17.33 -33.19 -24.11
N ALA A 81 18.16 -32.23 -23.71
CA ALA A 81 19.23 -31.69 -24.55
C ALA A 81 20.46 -32.62 -24.63
N ALA A 82 20.65 -33.50 -23.64
CA ALA A 82 21.80 -34.40 -23.57
C ALA A 82 21.76 -35.47 -24.68
N GLN A 83 22.88 -35.60 -25.42
CA GLN A 83 23.06 -36.62 -26.47
C GLN A 83 23.42 -38.00 -25.90
N GLU A 84 24.06 -38.02 -24.73
CA GLU A 84 24.41 -39.20 -23.96
C GLU A 84 23.73 -39.12 -22.58
N ARG A 85 23.74 -40.22 -21.81
CA ARG A 85 23.14 -40.24 -20.47
C ARG A 85 23.82 -39.20 -19.57
N PRO A 86 23.12 -38.12 -19.17
CA PRO A 86 23.70 -37.09 -18.31
C PRO A 86 23.87 -37.64 -16.90
N THR A 87 24.86 -37.13 -16.16
CA THR A 87 25.00 -37.47 -14.74
C THR A 87 24.03 -36.65 -13.89
N PRO A 88 23.70 -37.08 -12.66
CA PRO A 88 22.92 -36.26 -11.73
C PRO A 88 23.50 -34.85 -11.51
N ARG A 89 24.83 -34.71 -11.56
CA ARG A 89 25.51 -33.43 -11.42
C ARG A 89 25.25 -32.49 -12.60
N ASP A 90 25.20 -33.03 -13.82
CA ASP A 90 24.93 -32.25 -15.02
C ASP A 90 23.50 -31.71 -14.99
N LEU A 91 22.55 -32.54 -14.58
CA LEU A 91 21.14 -32.17 -14.42
C LEU A 91 20.94 -31.09 -13.35
N VAL A 92 21.57 -31.23 -12.18
CA VAL A 92 21.56 -30.20 -11.12
C VAL A 92 22.14 -28.87 -11.63
N THR A 93 23.21 -28.95 -12.42
CA THR A 93 23.82 -27.76 -13.05
C THR A 93 22.86 -27.10 -14.04
N GLY A 94 22.09 -27.89 -14.79
CA GLY A 94 20.98 -27.41 -15.63
C GLY A 94 19.93 -26.64 -14.83
N GLY A 95 19.49 -27.19 -13.71
CA GLY A 95 18.57 -26.52 -12.78
C GLY A 95 19.12 -25.20 -12.23
N TRP A 96 20.41 -25.13 -11.87
CA TRP A 96 21.06 -23.88 -11.44
C TRP A 96 21.07 -22.81 -12.53
N ARG A 97 21.37 -23.19 -13.78
CA ARG A 97 21.36 -22.25 -14.92
C ARG A 97 19.96 -21.68 -15.17
N ALA A 98 18.93 -22.52 -15.15
CA ALA A 98 17.56 -22.08 -15.34
C ALA A 98 17.09 -21.13 -14.24
N MET A 99 17.41 -21.42 -12.96
CA MET A 99 17.14 -20.49 -11.86
C MET A 99 17.83 -19.13 -12.04
N ALA A 100 19.10 -19.12 -12.44
CA ALA A 100 19.84 -17.87 -12.66
C ALA A 100 19.23 -17.04 -13.81
N VAL A 101 18.76 -17.68 -14.89
CA VAL A 101 18.04 -17.01 -15.99
C VAL A 101 16.71 -16.45 -15.50
N ALA A 102 15.93 -17.21 -14.74
CA ALA A 102 14.66 -16.77 -14.18
C ALA A 102 14.86 -15.57 -13.22
N GLU A 103 15.90 -15.61 -12.38
CA GLU A 103 16.26 -14.51 -11.49
C GLU A 103 16.66 -13.24 -12.27
N GLN A 104 17.46 -13.39 -13.34
CA GLN A 104 17.83 -12.28 -14.19
C GLN A 104 16.60 -11.67 -14.89
N ALA A 105 15.67 -12.51 -15.36
CA ALA A 105 14.42 -12.08 -15.96
C ALA A 105 13.54 -11.34 -14.94
N ALA A 106 13.39 -11.88 -13.72
CA ALA A 106 12.65 -11.25 -12.63
C ALA A 106 13.26 -9.90 -12.22
N THR A 107 14.60 -9.82 -12.14
CA THR A 107 15.34 -8.58 -11.87
C THR A 107 15.06 -7.52 -12.93
N ARG A 108 15.03 -7.91 -14.21
CA ARG A 108 14.69 -6.99 -15.33
C ARG A 108 13.24 -6.56 -15.30
N LEU A 109 12.31 -7.51 -15.10
CA LEU A 109 10.87 -7.27 -15.18
C LEU A 109 10.31 -6.53 -13.97
N TYR A 110 10.79 -6.86 -12.77
CA TYR A 110 10.34 -6.29 -11.50
C TYR A 110 11.27 -5.21 -10.95
N GLY A 111 12.32 -4.88 -11.71
CA GLY A 111 13.34 -3.94 -11.29
C GLY A 111 13.95 -4.26 -9.93
N ARG A 112 14.00 -5.53 -9.52
CA ARG A 112 14.55 -5.93 -8.22
C ARG A 112 16.08 -5.97 -8.25
N THR A 113 16.72 -5.73 -7.13
CA THR A 113 18.14 -5.98 -6.92
C THR A 113 18.35 -7.48 -6.62
N SER A 114 19.60 -7.94 -6.67
CA SER A 114 19.97 -9.30 -6.23
C SER A 114 19.69 -9.57 -4.74
N LYS A 115 19.40 -8.52 -3.96
CA LYS A 115 18.95 -8.62 -2.57
C LYS A 115 17.43 -8.71 -2.44
N GLY A 116 16.69 -8.65 -3.56
CA GLY A 116 15.23 -8.67 -3.59
C GLY A 116 14.56 -7.30 -3.40
N GLU A 117 15.33 -6.22 -3.23
CA GLU A 117 14.81 -4.86 -3.06
C GLU A 117 14.37 -4.27 -4.40
N THR A 118 13.26 -3.55 -4.45
CA THR A 118 12.83 -2.87 -5.68
C THR A 118 13.71 -1.64 -5.94
N ARG A 119 14.22 -1.48 -7.17
CA ARG A 119 15.03 -0.31 -7.55
C ARG A 119 14.16 0.95 -7.56
N PRO A 120 14.67 2.09 -7.05
CA PRO A 120 13.94 3.36 -7.02
C PRO A 120 13.41 3.79 -8.40
N SER A 121 14.18 3.56 -9.47
CA SER A 121 13.75 3.90 -10.84
C SER A 121 12.61 3.03 -11.36
N TYR A 122 12.51 1.78 -10.92
CA TYR A 122 11.39 0.90 -11.26
C TYR A 122 10.12 1.33 -10.54
N VAL A 123 10.23 1.64 -9.25
CA VAL A 123 9.13 2.23 -8.48
C VAL A 123 8.70 3.54 -9.14
N ALA A 124 9.64 4.42 -9.46
CA ALA A 124 9.33 5.69 -10.13
C ALA A 124 8.66 5.50 -11.50
N TYR A 125 9.02 4.50 -12.29
CA TYR A 125 8.36 4.20 -13.57
C TYR A 125 6.91 3.71 -13.37
N TRP A 126 6.68 2.81 -12.42
CA TRP A 126 5.33 2.30 -12.14
C TRP A 126 4.47 3.30 -11.38
N ASP A 127 5.05 4.09 -10.49
CA ASP A 127 4.38 5.23 -9.87
C ASP A 127 4.08 6.30 -10.90
N ALA A 128 4.99 6.61 -11.84
CA ALA A 128 4.73 7.57 -12.91
C ALA A 128 3.66 7.10 -13.91
N SER A 129 3.65 5.80 -14.24
CA SER A 129 2.63 5.21 -15.14
C SER A 129 1.30 4.95 -14.44
N SER A 130 1.28 4.77 -13.11
CA SER A 130 0.05 4.66 -12.31
C SER A 130 -0.47 6.01 -11.82
N THR A 131 0.38 7.02 -11.69
CA THR A 131 -0.07 8.41 -11.66
C THR A 131 -0.70 8.69 -13.00
N VAL A 132 -1.96 9.15 -12.94
CA VAL A 132 -2.77 9.56 -14.08
C VAL A 132 -2.02 10.67 -14.82
N THR A 133 -1.07 10.29 -15.67
CA THR A 133 -0.58 11.15 -16.73
C THR A 133 -1.78 11.27 -17.63
N GLY A 134 -2.44 12.43 -17.64
CA GLY A 134 -3.75 12.62 -18.27
C GLY A 134 -3.77 11.99 -19.66
N SER A 135 -4.31 10.77 -19.76
CA SER A 135 -4.44 10.07 -21.03
C SER A 135 -5.38 10.91 -21.89
N HIS A 136 -5.20 10.91 -23.20
CA HIS A 136 -6.20 11.51 -24.10
C HIS A 136 -7.60 10.91 -23.87
N GLU A 137 -7.66 9.70 -23.31
CA GLU A 137 -8.87 9.05 -22.82
C GLU A 137 -9.58 9.87 -21.74
N SER A 138 -8.88 10.56 -20.83
CA SER A 138 -9.51 11.43 -19.82
C SER A 138 -10.33 12.52 -20.50
N GLY A 139 -9.80 13.17 -21.54
CA GLY A 139 -10.55 14.18 -22.30
C GLY A 139 -11.76 13.62 -23.07
N VAL A 140 -11.67 12.37 -23.55
CA VAL A 140 -12.78 11.69 -24.23
C VAL A 140 -13.86 11.27 -23.22
N VAL A 141 -13.46 10.68 -22.10
CA VAL A 141 -14.34 10.28 -20.98
C VAL A 141 -15.06 11.50 -20.42
N ASP A 142 -14.34 12.59 -20.14
CA ASP A 142 -14.90 13.86 -19.66
C ASP A 142 -15.94 14.42 -20.63
N ARG A 143 -15.65 14.39 -21.93
CA ARG A 143 -16.60 14.85 -22.95
C ARG A 143 -17.83 13.95 -23.01
N MET A 144 -17.66 12.63 -23.04
CA MET A 144 -18.77 11.68 -23.11
C MET A 144 -19.65 11.76 -21.87
N ALA A 145 -19.06 11.77 -20.68
CA ALA A 145 -19.79 11.87 -19.43
C ALA A 145 -20.49 13.23 -19.30
N LEU A 146 -19.88 14.33 -19.74
CA LEU A 146 -20.56 15.62 -19.82
C LEU A 146 -21.80 15.53 -20.72
N TRP A 147 -21.70 14.94 -21.91
CA TRP A 147 -22.85 14.75 -22.82
C TRP A 147 -23.99 13.91 -22.21
N GLN A 148 -23.66 12.92 -21.38
CA GLN A 148 -24.64 12.07 -20.70
C GLN A 148 -25.30 12.76 -19.50
N ILE A 149 -24.50 13.45 -18.68
CA ILE A 149 -24.93 14.08 -17.43
C ILE A 149 -25.69 15.39 -17.71
N TRP A 150 -25.22 16.20 -18.64
CA TRP A 150 -25.77 17.53 -18.93
C TRP A 150 -27.29 17.59 -19.12
N PRO A 151 -27.94 16.70 -19.89
CA PRO A 151 -29.40 16.72 -20.04
C PRO A 151 -30.17 16.36 -18.77
N THR A 152 -29.54 15.66 -17.81
CA THR A 152 -30.19 15.21 -16.56
C THR A 152 -30.14 16.26 -15.44
N LEU A 153 -29.31 17.29 -15.60
CA LEU A 153 -29.23 18.41 -14.67
C LEU A 153 -30.45 19.31 -14.79
N THR A 154 -30.82 19.97 -13.69
CA THR A 154 -31.86 20.99 -13.73
C THR A 154 -31.35 22.24 -14.44
N ASP A 155 -32.23 23.04 -15.04
CA ASP A 155 -31.86 24.29 -15.71
C ASP A 155 -31.03 25.20 -14.79
N GLY A 156 -31.44 25.32 -13.53
CA GLY A 156 -30.70 26.11 -12.54
C GLY A 156 -29.31 25.58 -12.19
N ASP A 157 -29.06 24.27 -12.29
CA ASP A 157 -27.69 23.73 -12.11
C ASP A 157 -26.85 24.00 -13.35
N ARG A 158 -27.44 23.82 -14.55
CA ARG A 158 -26.78 24.10 -15.83
C ARG A 158 -26.36 25.55 -15.92
N ASP A 159 -27.24 26.49 -15.57
CA ASP A 159 -26.97 27.92 -15.59
C ASP A 159 -25.81 28.30 -14.67
N VAL A 160 -25.76 27.70 -13.47
CA VAL A 160 -24.68 27.95 -12.49
C VAL A 160 -23.34 27.37 -12.98
N LEU A 161 -23.34 26.17 -13.56
CA LEU A 161 -22.13 25.53 -14.07
C LEU A 161 -21.61 26.18 -15.35
N LEU A 162 -22.50 26.56 -16.28
CA LEU A 162 -22.16 27.35 -17.47
C LEU A 162 -21.62 28.71 -17.07
N GLY A 163 -22.31 29.39 -16.14
CA GLY A 163 -21.87 30.67 -15.61
C GLY A 163 -20.45 30.60 -15.05
N LEU A 164 -20.14 29.56 -14.25
CA LEU A 164 -18.79 29.33 -13.75
C LEU A 164 -17.78 29.10 -14.89
N ALA A 165 -18.14 28.31 -15.91
CA ALA A 165 -17.26 27.99 -17.03
C ALA A 165 -16.98 29.19 -17.94
N MET A 166 -17.91 30.14 -18.06
CA MET A 166 -17.74 31.35 -18.85
C MET A 166 -16.99 32.46 -18.10
N LEU A 167 -17.03 32.42 -16.77
CA LEU A 167 -16.48 33.46 -15.88
C LEU A 167 -15.17 33.01 -15.22
N GLN A 168 -14.35 32.20 -15.89
CA GLN A 168 -13.19 31.49 -15.31
C GLN A 168 -12.28 32.34 -14.40
N ASP A 169 -12.25 33.66 -14.57
CA ASP A 169 -11.48 34.63 -13.76
C ASP A 169 -12.31 35.74 -13.08
N ARG A 170 -13.65 35.74 -13.17
CA ARG A 170 -14.50 36.80 -12.56
C ARG A 170 -15.02 36.40 -11.18
N GLU A 171 -15.12 37.41 -10.30
CA GLU A 171 -15.54 37.25 -8.91
C GLU A 171 -16.96 36.68 -8.80
N ASP A 172 -17.20 35.77 -7.84
CA ASP A 172 -18.50 35.14 -7.53
C ASP A 172 -19.68 36.14 -7.49
N MET A 173 -19.41 37.42 -7.22
CA MET A 173 -20.41 38.48 -7.17
C MET A 173 -21.04 38.79 -8.54
N ASP A 174 -20.25 38.78 -9.62
CA ASP A 174 -20.76 39.04 -10.98
C ASP A 174 -21.68 37.91 -11.45
N LEU A 175 -21.30 36.67 -11.12
CA LEU A 175 -22.13 35.49 -11.40
C LEU A 175 -23.43 35.52 -10.59
N ALA A 176 -23.35 35.91 -9.32
CA ALA A 176 -24.52 36.02 -8.46
C ALA A 176 -25.50 37.07 -8.99
N ALA A 177 -24.98 38.23 -9.42
CA ALA A 177 -25.78 39.28 -10.04
C ALA A 177 -26.43 38.83 -11.36
N ALA A 178 -25.66 38.18 -12.24
CA ALA A 178 -26.17 37.67 -13.52
C ALA A 178 -27.29 36.63 -13.35
N LEU A 179 -27.19 35.80 -12.30
CA LEU A 179 -28.20 34.78 -11.98
C LEU A 179 -29.33 35.30 -11.08
N GLY A 180 -29.33 36.58 -10.71
CA GLY A 180 -30.33 37.18 -9.82
C GLY A 180 -30.37 36.55 -8.43
N VAL A 181 -29.24 36.06 -7.92
CA VAL A 181 -29.12 35.42 -6.61
C VAL A 181 -28.19 36.20 -5.68
N THR A 182 -28.34 35.98 -4.38
CA THR A 182 -27.35 36.46 -3.42
C THR A 182 -26.05 35.66 -3.54
N PRO A 183 -24.87 36.22 -3.17
CA PRO A 183 -23.61 35.46 -3.18
C PRO A 183 -23.64 34.19 -2.32
N ALA A 184 -24.36 34.24 -1.19
CA ALA A 184 -24.58 33.05 -0.35
C ALA A 184 -25.43 32.00 -1.09
N GLY A 185 -26.52 32.43 -1.73
CA GLY A 185 -27.37 31.55 -2.53
C GLY A 185 -26.65 30.95 -3.74
N LEU A 186 -25.71 31.69 -4.36
CA LEU A 186 -24.86 31.16 -5.42
C LEU A 186 -23.98 30.01 -4.92
N LYS A 187 -23.33 30.16 -3.76
CA LYS A 187 -22.49 29.11 -3.16
C LYS A 187 -23.29 27.86 -2.87
N ASP A 188 -24.49 28.00 -2.32
CA ASP A 188 -25.37 26.86 -2.04
C ASP A 188 -25.81 26.15 -3.33
N LYS A 189 -26.20 26.92 -4.36
CA LYS A 189 -26.53 26.40 -5.69
C LYS A 189 -25.33 25.67 -6.32
N LEU A 190 -24.13 26.22 -6.21
CA LEU A 190 -22.90 25.63 -6.73
C LEU A 190 -22.56 24.29 -6.05
N VAL A 191 -22.63 24.25 -4.72
CA VAL A 191 -22.41 23.01 -3.94
C VAL A 191 -23.42 21.94 -4.35
N ARG A 192 -24.69 22.31 -4.49
CA ARG A 192 -25.76 21.40 -4.95
C ARG A 192 -25.51 20.90 -6.37
N ALA A 193 -25.24 21.80 -7.31
CA ALA A 193 -24.98 21.47 -8.71
C ALA A 193 -23.78 20.52 -8.85
N ARG A 194 -22.67 20.81 -8.17
CA ARG A 194 -21.46 19.96 -8.14
C ARG A 194 -21.73 18.60 -7.53
N SER A 195 -22.50 18.55 -6.44
CA SER A 195 -22.83 17.29 -5.76
C SER A 195 -23.73 16.41 -6.64
N ARG A 196 -24.69 17.01 -7.36
CA ARG A 196 -25.54 16.29 -8.31
C ARG A 196 -24.76 15.78 -9.52
N PHE A 197 -23.92 16.63 -10.11
CA PHE A 197 -23.02 16.23 -11.20
C PHE A 197 -22.12 15.07 -10.77
N ALA A 198 -21.47 15.18 -9.61
CA ALA A 198 -20.60 14.14 -9.09
C ALA A 198 -21.36 12.83 -8.80
N ALA A 199 -22.58 12.89 -8.27
CA ALA A 199 -23.38 11.70 -8.02
C ALA A 199 -23.68 10.93 -9.32
N LEU A 200 -23.97 11.64 -10.41
CA LEU A 200 -24.22 11.05 -11.73
C LEU A 200 -22.93 10.56 -12.38
N TRP A 201 -21.83 11.32 -12.21
CA TRP A 201 -20.50 10.93 -12.68
C TRP A 201 -20.03 9.60 -12.10
N TYR A 202 -20.33 9.36 -10.82
CA TYR A 202 -19.96 8.13 -10.13
C TYR A 202 -21.14 7.12 -10.05
N GLU A 203 -22.17 7.26 -10.88
CA GLU A 203 -23.28 6.31 -10.89
C GLU A 203 -22.79 4.92 -11.32
N GLY A 204 -22.94 3.92 -10.43
CA GLY A 204 -22.42 2.56 -10.63
C GLY A 204 -21.10 2.26 -9.91
N GLU A 205 -20.40 3.28 -9.42
CA GLU A 205 -19.28 3.14 -8.51
C GLU A 205 -19.69 3.54 -7.09
N THR A 206 -19.11 2.93 -6.06
CA THR A 206 -19.22 3.50 -4.71
C THR A 206 -18.19 4.63 -4.63
N PRO A 207 -18.59 5.92 -4.58
CA PRO A 207 -17.63 7.01 -4.63
C PRO A 207 -16.68 6.87 -3.45
N ARG A 208 -15.38 6.78 -3.71
CA ARG A 208 -14.39 6.81 -2.62
C ARG A 208 -14.55 8.15 -1.92
N ARG A 209 -15.02 8.13 -0.67
CA ARG A 209 -15.10 9.33 0.18
C ARG A 209 -13.79 10.10 0.03
N HIS A 210 -13.85 11.31 -0.52
CA HIS A 210 -12.71 12.23 -0.48
C HIS A 210 -12.26 12.31 0.97
N LYS A 211 -11.09 11.74 1.26
CA LYS A 211 -10.47 11.86 2.57
C LYS A 211 -10.11 13.34 2.72
N ARG A 212 -11.03 14.15 3.29
CA ARG A 212 -10.64 15.44 3.87
C ARG A 212 -9.44 15.14 4.74
N GLY A 213 -8.29 15.75 4.44
CA GLY A 213 -7.00 15.44 5.02
C GLY A 213 -7.12 15.09 6.50
N ARG A 214 -6.98 13.80 6.80
CA ARG A 214 -7.15 13.24 8.16
C ARG A 214 -5.88 13.38 9.00
N ASN A 215 -4.98 14.30 8.62
CA ASN A 215 -3.79 14.66 9.38
C ASN A 215 -3.91 16.08 9.97
N ARG A 216 -5.08 16.44 10.50
CA ARG A 216 -5.10 17.46 11.56
C ARG A 216 -5.00 16.72 12.88
N VAL A 217 -3.80 16.70 13.45
CA VAL A 217 -3.59 16.39 14.87
C VAL A 217 -4.55 17.29 15.64
N ARG A 218 -5.64 16.70 16.16
CA ARG A 218 -6.57 17.43 17.03
C ARG A 218 -5.87 17.58 18.37
N ILE A 219 -5.14 18.68 18.55
CA ILE A 219 -4.67 19.09 19.88
C ILE A 219 -5.94 19.25 20.74
N PRO A 220 -6.08 18.52 21.86
CA PRO A 220 -7.23 18.67 22.74
C PRO A 220 -7.22 20.09 23.32
N LEU A 221 -8.13 20.93 22.84
CA LEU A 221 -8.32 22.27 23.36
C LEU A 221 -9.27 22.25 24.56
N ASP A 222 -9.09 23.18 25.50
CA ASP A 222 -10.10 23.48 26.51
C ASP A 222 -11.32 24.20 25.90
N ASN A 223 -12.35 24.45 26.71
CA ASN A 223 -13.57 25.16 26.27
C ASN A 223 -13.31 26.61 25.81
N ARG A 224 -12.08 27.11 25.93
CA ARG A 224 -11.62 28.45 25.51
C ARG A 224 -10.60 28.38 24.37
N GLY A 225 -10.40 27.21 23.75
CA GLY A 225 -9.52 27.03 22.61
C GLY A 225 -8.03 26.98 22.95
N ARG A 226 -7.65 26.72 24.20
CA ARG A 226 -6.24 26.64 24.64
C ARG A 226 -5.77 25.18 24.71
N PRO A 227 -4.51 24.87 24.37
CA PRO A 227 -3.97 23.51 24.49
C PRO A 227 -4.08 23.01 25.94
N ARG A 228 -4.60 21.78 26.12
CA ARG A 228 -4.61 21.12 27.42
C ARG A 228 -3.23 20.54 27.72
N ILE A 229 -2.79 20.69 28.97
CA ILE A 229 -1.57 20.06 29.50
C ILE A 229 -1.68 18.54 29.37
N THR A 230 -0.66 17.91 28.79
CA THR A 230 -0.58 16.46 28.58
C THR A 230 -0.10 15.71 29.82
N GLU A 231 -0.12 14.38 29.80
CA GLU A 231 0.33 13.54 30.92
C GLU A 231 1.84 13.70 31.16
N SER A 232 2.64 13.63 30.11
CA SER A 232 4.10 13.91 30.13
C SER A 232 4.43 15.29 30.71
N GLN A 233 3.73 16.34 30.27
CA GLN A 233 3.93 17.70 30.78
C GLN A 233 3.55 17.80 32.27
N LEU A 234 2.54 17.08 32.72
CA LEU A 234 2.18 17.05 34.14
C LEU A 234 3.25 16.35 34.99
N GLU A 235 3.91 15.32 34.47
CA GLU A 235 5.04 14.67 35.15
C GLU A 235 6.22 15.61 35.29
N GLU A 236 6.55 16.37 34.25
CA GLU A 236 7.60 17.39 34.29
C GLU A 236 7.27 18.50 35.30
N MET A 237 6.02 18.97 35.34
CA MET A 237 5.55 19.93 36.35
C MET A 237 5.69 19.39 37.78
N ARG A 238 5.46 18.07 38.01
CA ARG A 238 5.64 17.43 39.32
C ARG A 238 7.11 17.34 39.71
N ALA A 239 7.98 16.96 38.78
CA ALA A 239 9.43 16.88 39.00
C ALA A 239 9.98 18.25 39.42
N ARG A 240 9.65 19.31 38.66
CA ARG A 240 10.07 20.69 38.99
C ARG A 240 9.52 21.18 40.32
N ARG A 241 8.30 20.76 40.69
CA ARG A 241 7.75 21.11 41.99
C ARG A 241 8.50 20.42 43.14
N ALA A 242 8.97 19.19 42.93
CA ALA A 242 9.80 18.47 43.89
C ALA A 242 11.19 19.10 44.06
N GLU A 243 11.73 19.70 42.98
CA GLU A 243 12.97 20.50 43.00
C GLU A 243 12.82 21.87 43.69
N GLY A 244 11.60 22.22 44.13
CA GLY A 244 11.33 23.44 44.89
C GLY A 244 10.89 24.64 44.05
N ALA A 245 10.68 24.49 42.74
CA ALA A 245 10.21 25.58 41.89
C ALA A 245 8.87 26.15 42.36
N LEU A 246 8.70 27.47 42.25
CA LEU A 246 7.47 28.13 42.69
C LEU A 246 6.33 27.82 41.71
N LEU A 247 5.14 27.58 42.24
CA LEU A 247 3.95 27.26 41.42
C LEU A 247 3.64 28.34 40.36
N LYS A 248 4.01 29.59 40.64
CA LYS A 248 3.84 30.72 39.73
C LYS A 248 4.76 30.62 38.50
N GLU A 249 5.98 30.13 38.68
CA GLU A 249 6.98 29.97 37.62
C GLU A 249 6.55 28.82 36.69
N ILE A 250 6.17 27.69 37.28
CA ILE A 250 5.64 26.52 36.56
C ILE A 250 4.37 26.92 35.77
N ALA A 251 3.47 27.72 36.34
CA ALA A 251 2.26 28.13 35.64
C ALA A 251 2.55 29.05 34.43
N ALA A 252 3.53 29.97 34.57
CA ALA A 252 3.90 30.90 33.51
C ALA A 252 4.55 30.20 32.31
N GLU A 253 5.42 29.23 32.56
CA GLU A 253 6.13 28.46 31.54
C GLU A 253 5.19 27.68 30.62
N TYR A 254 4.15 27.08 31.20
CA TYR A 254 3.17 26.29 30.45
C TYR A 254 1.95 27.10 29.97
N GLY A 255 1.96 28.43 30.17
CA GLY A 255 0.88 29.32 29.71
C GLY A 255 -0.47 29.10 30.39
N ILE A 256 -0.48 28.55 31.61
CA ILE A 256 -1.70 28.22 32.38
C ILE A 256 -1.86 29.08 33.62
N SER A 257 -3.07 29.10 34.19
CA SER A 257 -3.30 29.81 35.46
C SER A 257 -2.67 29.04 36.64
N THR A 258 -2.24 29.76 37.68
CA THR A 258 -1.73 29.16 38.93
C THR A 258 -2.75 28.24 39.58
N HIS A 259 -4.04 28.57 39.46
CA HIS A 259 -5.15 27.74 39.93
C HIS A 259 -5.22 26.41 39.14
N THR A 260 -5.07 26.47 37.81
CA THR A 260 -5.04 25.28 36.95
C THR A 260 -3.84 24.40 37.28
N ALA A 261 -2.65 24.98 37.44
CA ALA A 261 -1.44 24.25 37.86
C ALA A 261 -1.63 23.57 39.22
N SER A 262 -2.22 24.28 40.20
CA SER A 262 -2.54 23.71 41.52
C SER A 262 -3.53 22.55 41.43
N ALA A 263 -4.59 22.70 40.63
CA ALA A 263 -5.63 21.68 40.47
C ALA A 263 -5.09 20.41 39.80
N LEU A 264 -4.21 20.53 38.82
CA LEU A 264 -3.53 19.41 38.17
C LEU A 264 -2.56 18.69 39.11
N LEU A 265 -1.71 19.44 39.83
CA LEU A 265 -0.75 18.85 40.79
C LEU A 265 -1.43 18.17 41.98
N ARG A 266 -2.59 18.67 42.42
CA ARG A 266 -3.40 18.07 43.49
C ARG A 266 -4.33 16.95 43.00
N GLY A 267 -4.30 16.61 41.71
CA GLY A 267 -5.13 15.55 41.12
C GLY A 267 -6.62 15.89 41.02
N LYS A 268 -7.02 17.15 41.21
CA LYS A 268 -8.42 17.60 41.11
C LYS A 268 -8.89 17.80 39.65
N SER A 269 -7.94 17.89 38.71
CA SER A 269 -8.21 17.98 37.28
C SER A 269 -7.43 16.91 36.53
N ARG A 270 -8.04 16.32 35.49
CA ARG A 270 -7.40 15.30 34.65
C ARG A 270 -6.60 15.94 33.50
N PRO A 271 -5.32 15.56 33.29
CA PRO A 271 -4.56 15.97 32.11
C PRO A 271 -5.17 15.41 30.81
N ALA A 272 -4.72 15.92 29.67
CA ALA A 272 -5.01 15.29 28.38
C ALA A 272 -4.07 14.09 28.17
N PRO A 273 -4.52 13.03 27.48
CA PRO A 273 -3.64 11.92 27.14
C PRO A 273 -2.52 12.41 26.22
N ASP A 274 -1.33 11.83 26.35
CA ASP A 274 -0.21 12.13 25.46
C ASP A 274 -0.55 11.79 24.00
N PRO A 275 -0.05 12.57 23.02
CA PRO A 275 -0.14 12.20 21.63
C PRO A 275 0.55 10.85 21.42
N ARG A 276 -0.06 9.95 20.64
CA ARG A 276 0.51 8.62 20.39
C ARG A 276 1.90 8.77 19.77
N PRO A 277 2.93 8.09 20.31
CA PRO A 277 4.25 8.08 19.70
C PRO A 277 4.12 7.45 18.30
N GLY A 278 4.47 8.23 17.27
CA GLY A 278 4.28 7.87 15.85
C GLY A 278 3.32 8.78 15.06
N ALA A 279 2.75 9.83 15.68
CA ALA A 279 2.11 10.91 14.92
C ALA A 279 3.12 11.96 14.41
N ASP A 280 4.32 12.00 14.99
CA ASP A 280 5.38 12.95 14.69
C ASP A 280 6.68 12.19 14.34
N GLY A 281 7.03 12.16 13.05
CA GLY A 281 8.27 11.57 12.49
C GLY A 281 7.99 10.33 11.63
N GLU A 282 8.29 10.27 10.33
CA GLU A 282 9.37 10.86 9.55
C GLU A 282 8.84 11.53 8.27
N ALA A 283 9.20 12.79 8.06
CA ALA A 283 9.39 13.31 6.71
C ALA A 283 10.79 12.86 6.28
N ALA A 284 10.83 11.86 5.39
CA ALA A 284 11.92 11.65 4.45
C ALA A 284 11.50 12.23 3.11
#